data_AF-A8BT64-F1
#
_entry.id   AF-A8BT64-F1
#
_cell.length_a   1.000
_cell.length_b   1.000
_cell.length_c   1.000
_cell.angle_alpha   90.00
_cell.angle_beta   90.00
_cell.angle_gamma   90.00
#
_symmetry.space_group_name_H-M   'P 1'
#
loop_
_entity.id
_entity.type
_entity.pdbx_description
1 polymer ?
#
loop_
_entity_poly.entity_id
_entity_poly.type
_entity_poly.pdbx_seq_one_letter_code
_entity_poly.pdbx_strand_id
1 'polypeptide(L)' 'NQFGKQEPGTEAEIKEFAKGYKAEFDLFSKIEVNGDGAHPLWKWMKAQPKGRGTLGNNIKWNFTK' A
#
# COMPACT_ATOMS: atom_id res chain seq x y z
N ASN A 1 6.77 1.81 4.11
CA ASN A 1 6.44 2.59 5.34
C ASN A 1 6.03 4.02 5.04
N GLN A 2 5.10 4.21 4.11
CA GLN A 2 4.80 5.55 3.57
C GLN A 2 3.67 6.27 4.32
N PHE A 3 3.05 5.62 5.31
CA PHE A 3 1.97 6.19 6.11
C PHE A 3 2.27 6.05 7.59
N GLY A 4 2.76 7.11 8.21
CA GLY A 4 3.03 7.15 9.66
C GLY A 4 3.93 6.04 10.19
N LYS A 5 4.75 5.40 9.33
CA LYS A 5 5.54 4.20 9.64
C LYS A 5 4.74 3.06 10.30
N GLN A 6 3.46 2.88 9.92
CA GLN A 6 2.57 1.89 10.54
C GLN A 6 2.91 0.42 10.26
N GLU A 7 3.81 0.14 9.30
CA GLU A 7 4.26 -1.22 8.98
C GLU A 7 5.78 -1.38 9.14
N PRO A 8 6.35 -1.04 10.31
CA PRO A 8 7.80 -0.90 10.46
C PRO A 8 8.55 -2.22 10.30
N GLY A 9 7.89 -3.35 10.55
CA GLY A 9 8.49 -4.69 10.58
C GLY A 9 9.01 -5.20 9.23
N THR A 10 9.68 -6.34 9.35
CA THR A 10 10.15 -7.19 8.25
C THR A 10 9.01 -8.02 7.68
N GLU A 11 9.17 -8.53 6.46
CA GLU A 11 8.12 -9.32 5.80
C GLU A 11 7.71 -10.56 6.59
N ALA A 12 8.66 -11.20 7.27
CA ALA A 12 8.39 -12.35 8.13
C ALA A 12 7.53 -11.97 9.34
N GLU A 13 7.85 -10.86 10.02
CA GLU A 13 7.07 -10.37 11.16
C GLU A 13 5.65 -9.96 10.75
N ILE A 14 5.51 -9.32 9.59
CA ILE A 14 4.22 -8.91 9.03
C ILE A 14 3.35 -10.13 8.73
N LYS A 15 3.94 -11.15 8.09
CA LYS A 15 3.22 -12.38 7.75
C LYS A 15 2.75 -13.11 9.00
N GLU A 16 3.58 -13.17 10.04
CA GLU A 16 3.20 -13.80 11.30
C GLU A 16 2.11 -13.02 12.03
N PHE A 17 2.21 -11.69 12.06
CA PHE A 17 1.17 -10.82 12.60
C PHE A 17 -0.18 -11.06 11.91
N ALA A 18 -0.21 -11.12 10.57
CA ALA A 18 -1.42 -11.34 9.80
C ALA A 18 -2.06 -12.73 10.02
N LYS A 19 -1.26 -13.77 10.27
CA LYS A 19 -1.79 -15.10 10.66
C LYS A 19 -2.58 -15.04 11.97
N GLY A 20 -2.17 -14.18 12.91
CA GLY A 20 -2.92 -13.95 14.15
C GLY A 20 -4.37 -13.47 13.91
N TYR A 21 -4.62 -12.85 12.76
CA TYR A 21 -5.94 -12.40 12.31
C TYR A 21 -6.63 -13.38 11.35
N LYS A 22 -6.07 -14.58 11.14
CA LYS A 22 -6.58 -15.58 10.20
C LYS A 22 -6.69 -15.04 8.76
N ALA A 23 -5.72 -14.25 8.31
CA ALA A 23 -5.67 -13.84 6.91
C ALA A 23 -5.48 -15.07 6.00
N GLU A 24 -6.46 -15.34 5.14
CA GLU A 24 -6.45 -16.49 4.21
C GLU A 24 -5.97 -16.14 2.79
N PHE A 25 -5.75 -14.85 2.52
CA PHE A 25 -5.30 -14.35 1.23
C PHE A 25 -3.77 -14.18 1.19
N ASP A 26 -3.24 -14.18 -0.04
CA ASP A 26 -1.81 -13.97 -0.26
C ASP A 26 -1.39 -12.54 0.15
N LEU A 27 -0.29 -12.48 0.91
CA LEU A 27 0.40 -11.25 1.25
C LEU A 27 1.59 -11.08 0.31
N PHE A 28 1.63 -9.93 -0.37
CA PHE A 28 2.78 -9.55 -1.20
C PHE A 28 3.87 -8.89 -0.37
N SER A 29 5.09 -8.88 -0.91
CA SER A 29 6.23 -8.15 -0.36
C SER A 29 5.92 -6.65 -0.21
N LYS A 30 6.67 -6.01 0.70
CA LYS A 30 6.47 -4.61 1.02
C LYS A 30 6.95 -3.73 -0.13
N ILE A 31 6.07 -2.86 -0.61
CA ILE A 31 6.35 -1.96 -1.74
C ILE A 31 6.02 -0.50 -1.41
N GLU A 32 6.56 0.40 -2.21
CA GLU A 32 6.15 1.79 -2.24
C GLU A 32 4.95 1.98 -3.18
N VAL A 33 3.99 2.81 -2.77
CA VAL A 33 2.77 3.15 -3.53
C VAL A 33 2.73 4.61 -3.95
N ASN A 34 3.53 5.46 -3.28
CA ASN A 34 3.70 6.89 -3.56
C ASN A 34 5.16 7.23 -3.86
N GLY A 35 5.37 8.42 -4.45
CA GLY A 35 6.70 8.90 -4.85
C GLY A 35 7.26 8.22 -6.09
N ASP A 36 8.52 8.54 -6.40
CA ASP A 36 9.21 8.05 -7.60
C ASP A 36 9.55 6.56 -7.54
N GLY A 37 9.77 6.03 -6.32
CA GLY A 37 9.98 4.61 -6.05
C GLY A 37 8.71 3.77 -6.09
N ALA A 38 7.53 4.36 -6.34
CA ALA A 38 6.28 3.62 -6.38
C ALA A 38 6.31 2.49 -7.41
N HIS A 39 5.81 1.32 -7.00
CA HIS A 39 5.72 0.14 -7.85
C HIS A 39 4.92 0.45 -9.13
N PRO A 40 5.32 -0.08 -10.31
CA PRO A 40 4.67 0.24 -11.60
C PRO A 40 3.14 0.04 -11.59
N LEU A 41 2.65 -1.01 -10.92
CA LEU A 41 1.22 -1.25 -10.75
C LEU A 41 0.50 -0.06 -10.08
N TRP A 42 1.06 0.49 -9.00
CA TRP A 42 0.48 1.62 -8.29
C TRP A 42 0.56 2.91 -9.09
N LYS A 43 1.65 3.13 -9.84
CA LYS A 43 1.74 4.24 -10.80
C LYS A 43 0.62 4.15 -11.84
N TRP A 44 0.40 2.96 -12.39
CA TRP A 44 -0.65 2.71 -13.38
C TRP A 44 -2.06 2.88 -12.80
N MET A 45 -2.34 2.35 -11.60
CA MET A 45 -3.65 2.47 -10.96
C MET A 45 -4.02 3.94 -10.70
N LYS A 46 -3.05 4.73 -10.24
CA LYS A 46 -3.22 6.17 -10.01
C LYS A 46 -3.48 6.95 -11.31
N ALA A 47 -3.00 6.46 -12.45
CA ALA A 47 -3.26 7.10 -13.75
C ALA A 47 -4.69 6.87 -14.27
N GLN A 48 -5.43 5.88 -13.73
CA GLN A 48 -6.78 5.52 -14.19
C GLN A 48 -7.80 6.64 -13.92
N PRO A 49 -8.92 6.70 -14.68
CA PRO A 49 -9.92 7.78 -14.55
C PRO A 49 -10.46 7.99 -13.12
N LYS A 50 -10.62 6.90 -12.35
CA LYS A 50 -11.05 6.94 -10.93
C LYS A 50 -9.91 6.89 -9.91
N GLY A 51 -8.66 6.73 -10.38
CA GLY A 51 -7.47 6.65 -9.52
C GLY A 51 -6.89 8.01 -9.15
N ARG A 52 -7.30 9.08 -9.85
CA ARG A 52 -6.85 10.44 -9.58
C ARG A 52 -7.72 11.08 -8.50
N GLY A 53 -7.10 11.44 -7.38
CA GLY A 53 -7.76 12.22 -6.34
C GLY A 53 -8.03 13.66 -6.81
N THR A 54 -8.95 14.33 -6.14
CA THR A 54 -9.28 15.75 -6.40
C THR A 54 -8.13 16.71 -6.08
N LEU A 55 -7.20 16.30 -5.20
CA LEU A 55 -6.02 17.06 -4.77
C LEU A 55 -4.79 16.15 -4.86
N GLY A 56 -4.19 16.12 -6.06
CA GLY A 56 -2.96 15.37 -6.33
C GLY A 56 -3.17 13.88 -6.62
N ASN A 57 -2.11 13.25 -7.12
CA ASN A 57 -2.10 11.86 -7.58
C ASN A 57 -1.37 10.91 -6.63
N ASN A 58 -1.63 11.04 -5.32
CA ASN A 58 -1.05 10.18 -4.29
C ASN A 58 -2.13 9.36 -3.60
N ILE A 59 -1.81 8.11 -3.27
CA ILE A 59 -2.62 7.27 -2.41
C ILE A 59 -2.70 7.94 -1.04
N LYS A 60 -3.93 8.12 -0.54
CA LYS A 60 -4.21 8.66 0.80
C LYS A 60 -4.28 7.53 1.82
N TRP A 61 -3.83 7.81 3.04
CA TRP A 61 -3.96 6.88 4.16
C TRP A 61 -5.43 6.59 4.48
N ASN A 62 -5.76 5.33 4.79
CA ASN A 62 -7.13 4.81 4.99
C ASN A 62 -8.11 5.00 3.81
N PHE A 63 -7.57 5.06 2.58
CA PHE A 63 -8.25 5.01 1.27
C PHE A 63 -9.64 5.68 1.21
N THR A 64 -9.63 6.80 0.50
CA THR A 64 -10.77 7.62 0.07
C THR A 64 -12.01 6.76 -0.24
N LYS A 65 -13.13 7.04 0.45
CA LYS A 65 -14.44 6.46 0.11
C LYS A 65 -14.86 6.82 -1.32
#